data_AF-A0A1G2RMK9-F1
#
_entry.id   AF-A0A1G2RMK9-F1
#
_cell.length_a   1.000
_cell.length_b   1.000
_cell.length_c   1.000
_cell.angle_alpha   90.00
_cell.angle_beta   90.00
_cell.angle_gamma   90.00
#
_symmetry.space_group_name_H-M   'P 1'
#
loop_
_entity.id
_entity.type
_entity.pdbx_description
1 polymer ?
#
loop_
_entity_poly.entity_id
_entity_poly.type
_entity_poly.pdbx_seq_one_letter_code
_entity_poly.pdbx_strand_id
1 'polypeptide(L)'
;METQLEIRGRIVNGPGKWDLMLALFEKGKQVDFTVEFKDGAGVKTIFRVKVHSIQAEDGSRESWNLAGEIVGQSNMLRDEYKLTEPEKVDWRDFTAYYHSRNRSGAFGY
;
A
#
# COMPACT_ATOMS: atom_id res chain seq x y z
N MET A 1 11.56 0.69 24.52
CA MET A 1 10.72 0.42 23.33
C MET A 1 11.43 1.06 22.16
N GLU A 2 12.06 0.25 21.33
CA GLU A 2 12.69 0.72 20.10
C GLU A 2 11.55 1.11 19.13
N THR A 3 11.42 2.41 18.87
CA THR A 3 10.54 2.93 17.85
C THR A 3 11.12 2.47 16.52
N GLN A 4 10.57 1.40 15.93
CA GLN A 4 10.88 1.04 14.54
C GLN A 4 10.65 2.31 13.69
N LEU A 5 11.65 2.69 12.91
CA LEU A 5 11.59 3.83 12.00
C LEU A 5 10.52 3.52 10.94
N GLU A 6 9.32 4.06 11.12
CA GLU A 6 8.21 3.94 10.16
C GLU A 6 8.64 4.63 8.85
N ILE A 7 8.96 3.85 7.81
CA ILE A 7 9.31 4.43 6.51
C ILE A 7 8.02 4.90 5.86
N ARG A 8 7.86 6.22 5.76
CA ARG A 8 6.63 6.84 5.23
C ARG A 8 6.76 7.20 3.75
N GLY A 9 5.93 6.56 2.93
CA GLY A 9 5.75 6.88 1.51
C GLY A 9 4.36 7.44 1.21
N ARG A 10 4.21 8.09 0.05
CA ARG A 10 2.93 8.59 -0.44
C ARG A 10 2.31 7.58 -1.39
N ILE A 11 1.08 7.14 -1.11
CA ILE A 11 0.31 6.34 -2.06
C ILE A 11 -0.15 7.27 -3.19
N VAL A 12 0.21 6.91 -4.41
CA VAL A 12 -0.18 7.63 -5.64
C VAL A 12 -1.12 6.85 -6.52
N ASN A 13 -1.22 5.54 -6.31
CA ASN A 13 -2.21 4.69 -6.96
C ASN A 13 -2.46 3.43 -6.10
N GLY A 14 -3.61 3.35 -5.45
CA GLY A 14 -4.05 2.17 -4.68
C GLY A 14 -5.25 1.43 -5.30
N PRO A 15 -5.78 0.40 -4.66
CA PRO A 15 -6.96 -0.35 -5.11
C PRO A 15 -8.26 0.46 -5.01
N GLY A 16 -9.25 0.17 -5.86
CA GLY A 16 -10.58 0.75 -5.68
C GLY A 16 -11.23 0.31 -4.37
N LYS A 17 -12.25 1.04 -3.91
CA LYS A 17 -13.01 0.67 -2.70
C LYS A 17 -13.49 -0.79 -2.75
N TRP A 18 -14.06 -1.20 -3.88
CA TRP A 18 -14.56 -2.56 -4.05
C TRP A 18 -13.43 -3.60 -3.94
N ASP A 19 -12.31 -3.37 -4.62
CA ASP A 19 -11.15 -4.27 -4.57
C ASP A 19 -10.56 -4.37 -3.16
N LEU A 20 -10.50 -3.24 -2.45
CA LEU A 20 -10.04 -3.18 -1.06
C LEU A 20 -10.95 -3.96 -0.11
N MET A 21 -12.27 -3.82 -0.25
CA MET A 21 -13.23 -4.58 0.56
C MET A 21 -13.17 -6.07 0.23
N LEU A 22 -13.03 -6.44 -1.05
CA LEU A 22 -12.82 -7.83 -1.43
C LEU A 22 -11.52 -8.38 -0.83
N ALA A 23 -10.44 -7.59 -0.83
CA ALA A 23 -9.16 -8.01 -0.24
C ALA A 23 -9.25 -8.30 1.26
N LEU A 24 -10.11 -7.57 1.98
CA LEU A 24 -10.34 -7.77 3.41
C LEU A 24 -11.14 -9.05 3.72
N PHE A 25 -12.16 -9.37 2.90
CA PHE A 25 -13.08 -10.47 3.20
C PHE A 25 -12.76 -11.79 2.47
N GLU A 26 -12.07 -11.71 1.33
CA GLU A 26 -11.72 -12.87 0.51
C GLU A 26 -10.34 -13.41 0.94
N LYS A 27 -10.33 -14.61 1.52
CA LYS A 27 -9.11 -15.19 2.08
C LYS A 27 -8.00 -15.30 1.04
N GLY A 28 -6.87 -14.64 1.33
CA GLY A 28 -5.65 -14.72 0.53
C GLY A 28 -5.61 -13.77 -0.66
N LYS A 29 -6.65 -12.94 -0.86
CA LYS A 29 -6.66 -11.90 -1.87
C LYS A 29 -5.66 -10.80 -1.53
N GLN A 30 -4.95 -10.37 -2.55
CA GLN A 30 -3.88 -9.38 -2.46
C GLN A 30 -4.22 -8.18 -3.33
N VAL A 31 -3.78 -7.01 -2.91
CA VAL A 31 -3.94 -5.75 -3.65
C VAL A 31 -2.63 -5.01 -3.70
N ASP A 32 -2.46 -4.22 -4.75
CA ASP A 32 -1.23 -3.50 -5.02
C ASP A 32 -1.40 -2.00 -4.66
N PHE A 33 -0.45 -1.47 -3.90
CA PHE A 33 -0.29 -0.05 -3.61
C PHE A 33 0.97 0.47 -4.31
N THR A 34 0.83 1.49 -5.15
CA THR A 34 1.95 2.23 -5.71
C THR A 34 2.31 3.39 -4.80
N VAL A 35 3.55 3.41 -4.34
CA VAL A 35 4.06 4.33 -3.32
C VAL A 35 5.27 5.08 -3.86
N GLU A 36 5.29 6.40 -3.62
CA GLU A 36 6.40 7.29 -3.90
C GLU A 36 7.08 7.68 -2.57
N PHE A 37 8.39 7.44 -2.47
CA PHE A 37 9.21 7.88 -1.35
C PHE A 37 9.98 9.16 -1.72
N LYS A 38 10.21 10.04 -0.75
CA LYS A 38 10.83 11.36 -0.97
C LYS A 38 12.29 11.29 -1.43
N ASP A 39 12.95 10.19 -1.15
CA ASP A 39 14.35 9.87 -1.50
C ASP A 39 14.48 9.13 -2.85
N GLY A 40 13.39 8.53 -3.34
CA GLY A 40 13.35 7.84 -4.62
C GLY A 40 13.39 8.85 -5.77
N ALA A 41 14.46 8.83 -6.57
CA ALA A 41 14.71 9.68 -7.73
C ALA A 41 13.68 9.52 -8.88
N GLY A 42 12.39 9.69 -8.59
CA GLY A 42 11.28 9.34 -9.49
C GLY A 42 10.95 7.85 -9.56
N VAL A 43 11.50 7.04 -8.66
CA VAL A 43 11.18 5.60 -8.56
C VAL A 43 9.89 5.43 -7.75
N LYS A 44 8.94 4.67 -8.30
CA LYS A 44 7.74 4.24 -7.57
C LYS A 44 7.92 2.79 -7.15
N THR A 45 7.47 2.45 -5.95
CA THR A 45 7.49 1.08 -5.45
C THR A 45 6.07 0.56 -5.40
N ILE A 46 5.86 -0.63 -5.94
CA ILE A 46 4.62 -1.39 -5.80
C ILE A 46 4.78 -2.29 -4.58
N PHE A 47 3.87 -2.15 -3.64
CA PHE A 47 3.68 -3.08 -2.53
C PHE A 47 2.45 -3.92 -2.80
N ARG A 48 2.65 -5.23 -2.95
CA ARG A 48 1.57 -6.19 -2.91
C ARG A 48 1.31 -6.56 -1.46
N VAL A 49 0.08 -6.40 -1.02
CA VAL A 49 -0.28 -6.57 0.39
C VAL A 49 -1.52 -7.44 0.59
N LYS A 50 -1.60 -8.07 1.75
CA LYS A 50 -2.81 -8.67 2.31
C LYS A 50 -3.35 -7.73 3.38
N VAL A 51 -4.60 -7.30 3.23
CA VAL A 51 -5.24 -6.39 4.19
C VAL A 51 -5.92 -7.21 5.28
N HIS A 52 -5.51 -7.02 6.53
CA HIS A 52 -6.05 -7.78 7.67
C HIS A 52 -7.12 -7.00 8.43
N SER A 53 -7.02 -5.67 8.46
CA SER A 53 -8.00 -4.84 9.17
C SER A 53 -8.16 -3.45 8.57
N ILE A 54 -9.34 -2.89 8.82
CA ILE A 54 -9.70 -1.49 8.59
C ILE A 54 -10.08 -0.90 9.95
N GLN A 55 -9.27 0.01 10.49
CA GLN A 55 -9.49 0.69 11.77
C GLN A 55 -9.89 2.14 11.52
N ALA A 56 -11.14 2.49 11.85
CA ALA A 56 -11.73 3.82 11.77
C ALA A 56 -11.84 4.42 10.35
N GLU A 57 -13.09 4.52 9.92
CA GLU A 57 -13.56 5.43 8.90
C GLU A 57 -13.80 6.78 9.58
N ASP A 58 -13.25 7.86 9.03
CA ASP A 58 -13.51 9.24 9.48
C ASP A 58 -14.97 9.70 9.25
N GLY A 59 -15.91 8.76 9.10
CA GLY A 59 -17.31 8.96 8.73
C GLY A 59 -17.55 9.22 7.23
N SER A 60 -16.49 9.33 6.42
CA SER A 60 -16.62 9.64 4.98
C SER A 60 -16.97 8.45 4.09
N ARG A 61 -16.89 7.22 4.60
CA ARG A 61 -16.94 5.96 3.83
C ARG A 61 -15.89 5.82 2.75
N GLU A 62 -14.91 6.73 2.70
CA GLU A 62 -13.91 6.78 1.63
C GLU A 62 -12.49 6.90 2.15
N SER A 63 -12.27 7.16 3.44
CA SER A 63 -10.95 7.17 4.10
C SER A 63 -10.89 6.11 5.19
N TRP A 64 -9.76 5.41 5.28
CA TRP A 64 -9.55 4.33 6.25
C TRP A 64 -8.12 4.26 6.72
N ASN A 65 -7.92 3.84 7.98
CA ASN A 65 -6.64 3.28 8.37
C ASN A 65 -6.64 1.78 8.10
N LEU A 66 -5.66 1.32 7.34
CA LEU A 66 -5.44 -0.06 6.97
C LEU A 66 -4.29 -0.62 7.80
N ALA A 67 -4.38 -1.90 8.14
CA ALA A 67 -3.23 -2.66 8.60
C ALA A 67 -3.24 -4.04 7.94
N GLY A 68 -2.04 -4.56 7.67
CA GLY A 68 -1.89 -5.84 7.00
C GLY A 68 -0.43 -6.25 6.84
N GLU A 69 -0.20 -7.18 5.93
CA GLU A 69 1.14 -7.69 5.60
C GLU A 69 1.49 -7.36 4.15
N ILE A 70 2.69 -6.87 3.93
CA ILE A 70 3.35 -6.91 2.62
C ILE A 70 3.64 -8.38 2.33
N VAL A 71 3.52 -8.76 1.07
CA VAL A 71 3.87 -10.10 0.57
C VAL A 71 4.73 -10.04 -0.69
N GLY A 72 4.81 -8.87 -1.31
CA GLY A 72 5.62 -8.61 -2.49
C GLY A 72 5.99 -7.13 -2.62
N GLN A 73 7.20 -6.87 -3.11
CA GLN A 73 7.69 -5.54 -3.41
C GLN A 73 8.33 -5.53 -4.80
N SER A 74 8.02 -4.53 -5.62
CA SER A 74 8.67 -4.30 -6.93
C SER A 74 8.92 -2.82 -7.18
N ASN A 75 9.94 -2.50 -7.96
CA ASN A 75 10.23 -1.13 -8.37
C ASN A 75 9.73 -0.86 -9.80
N MET A 76 9.19 0.33 -10.01
CA MET A 76 8.87 0.91 -11.32
C MET A 76 9.71 2.18 -11.51
N LEU A 77 10.36 2.28 -12.67
CA LEU A 77 10.92 3.54 -13.14
C LEU A 77 9.81 4.40 -13.75
N ARG A 78 9.93 5.73 -13.63
CA ARG A 78 9.00 6.76 -14.13
C ARG A 78 8.19 6.34 -15.36
N ASP A 79 6.87 6.51 -15.28
CA ASP A 79 5.86 6.48 -16.35
C ASP A 79 5.86 5.29 -17.33
N GLU A 80 6.71 4.28 -17.13
CA GLU A 80 6.68 3.02 -17.84
C GLU A 80 6.22 1.91 -16.89
N TYR A 81 5.12 1.23 -17.21
CA TYR A 81 4.68 -0.01 -16.54
C TYR A 81 5.63 -1.19 -16.85
N LYS A 82 6.94 -0.98 -16.74
CA LYS A 82 7.96 -2.02 -16.83
C LYS A 82 8.50 -2.24 -15.44
N LEU A 83 8.20 -3.40 -14.87
CA LEU A 83 8.82 -3.88 -13.64
C LEU A 83 10.32 -3.98 -13.88
N THR A 84 11.11 -3.26 -13.08
CA THR A 84 12.56 -3.18 -13.29
C THR A 84 13.31 -4.24 -12.51
N GLU A 85 12.67 -4.83 -11.51
CA GLU A 85 13.22 -5.90 -10.69
C GLU A 85 12.14 -6.98 -10.49
N PRO A 86 12.54 -8.26 -10.34
CA PRO A 86 11.62 -9.31 -9.94
C PRO A 86 10.99 -8.98 -8.58
N GLU A 87 9.73 -9.38 -8.41
CA GLU A 87 8.99 -9.23 -7.16
C GLU A 87 9.77 -9.87 -6.01
N LYS A 88 10.19 -9.05 -5.04
CA LYS A 88 10.83 -9.52 -3.81
C LYS A 88 9.73 -9.89 -2.83
N VAL A 89 9.73 -11.13 -2.38
CA VAL A 89 8.85 -11.55 -1.28
C VAL A 89 9.30 -10.82 -0.02
N ASP A 90 8.36 -10.13 0.61
CA ASP A 90 8.64 -9.25 1.72
C ASP A 90 7.55 -9.39 2.78
N TRP A 91 7.83 -10.13 3.86
CA TRP A 91 6.88 -10.40 4.95
C TRP A 91 7.04 -9.36 6.06
N ARG A 92 6.63 -8.13 5.77
CA ARG A 92 6.62 -7.02 6.74
C ARG A 92 5.20 -6.54 7.00
N ASP A 93 4.91 -6.15 8.22
CA ASP A 93 3.66 -5.47 8.51
C ASP A 93 3.64 -4.10 7.84
N PHE A 94 2.46 -3.67 7.38
CA PHE A 94 2.25 -2.30 6.94
C PHE A 94 1.05 -1.68 7.63
N THR A 95 1.08 -0.36 7.69
CA THR A 95 -0.06 0.48 8.02
C THR A 95 -0.24 1.53 6.93
N ALA A 96 -1.49 1.95 6.68
CA ALA A 96 -1.73 3.01 5.72
C ALA A 96 -2.94 3.84 6.10
N TYR A 97 -2.86 5.16 5.91
CA TYR A 97 -4.05 6.00 5.80
C TYR A 97 -4.41 6.12 4.32
N TYR A 98 -5.55 5.59 3.92
CA TYR A 98 -5.92 5.44 2.52
C TYR A 98 -7.29 6.01 2.20
N HIS A 99 -7.37 6.78 1.11
CA HIS A 99 -8.60 7.33 0.58
C HIS A 99 -8.96 6.66 -0.76
N SER A 100 -10.02 5.86 -0.83
CA SER A 100 -10.41 5.08 -2.05
C SER A 100 -10.74 5.95 -3.23
N ARG A 101 -11.51 7.03 -3.01
CA ARG A 101 -12.05 7.84 -4.11
C ARG A 101 -10.95 8.46 -4.96
N ASN A 102 -9.90 8.96 -4.32
CA ASN A 102 -8.74 9.54 -5.00
C ASN A 102 -7.55 8.57 -5.09
N ARG A 103 -7.69 7.35 -4.54
CA ARG A 103 -6.71 6.27 -4.56
C ARG A 103 -5.34 6.67 -4.03
N SER A 104 -5.32 7.50 -2.98
CA SER A 104 -4.11 8.12 -2.44
C SER A 104 -4.09 8.10 -0.92
N GLY A 105 -2.93 8.42 -0.33
CA GLY A 105 -2.77 8.30 1.11
C GLY A 105 -1.31 8.27 1.57
N ALA A 106 -1.12 7.84 2.81
CA ALA A 106 0.19 7.59 3.41
C ALA A 106 0.37 6.09 3.63
N PHE A 107 1.56 5.59 3.34
CA PHE A 107 1.95 4.19 3.51
C PHE A 107 3.14 4.12 4.47
N GLY A 108 3.06 3.25 5.47
CA GLY A 108 4.09 3.03 6.48
C GLY A 108 4.39 1.54 6.65
N TYR A 109 5.67 1.16 6.73
CA TYR A 109 6.18 -0.20 6.92
C TYR A 109 7.63 -0.18 7.39
#